data_AF-A0A7W1ILL7-F1
#
_entry.id   AF-A0A7W1ILL7-F1
#
_cell.length_a   1.000
_cell.length_b   1.000
_cell.length_c   1.000
_cell.angle_alpha   90.00
_cell.angle_beta   90.00
_cell.angle_gamma   90.00
#
_symmetry.space_group_name_H-M   'P 1'
#
loop_
_entity.id
_entity.type
_entity.pdbx_description
1 polymer ?
#
loop_
_entity_poly.entity_id
_entity_poly.type
_entity_poly.pdbx_seq_one_letter_code
_entity_poly.pdbx_strand_id
1 'polypeptide(L)' 'MKAIVCLFFLVAGLSSCRKNYVCECKNSNATYPAGEIEATRSKAKKYCQDLSTADTKCNIQQ' A
#
# COMPACT_ATOMS: atom_id res chain seq x y z
N MET A 1 20.28 -14.12 32.94
CA MET A 1 19.27 -14.74 32.05
C MET A 1 17.96 -13.94 32.10
N LYS A 2 17.94 -12.73 31.51
CA LYS A 2 16.78 -11.81 31.60
C LYS A 2 16.51 -10.98 30.34
N ALA A 3 17.35 -11.11 29.29
CA ALA A 3 17.29 -10.24 28.10
C ALA A 3 16.43 -10.81 26.95
N ILE A 4 16.01 -12.07 27.03
CA ILE A 4 15.34 -12.77 25.92
C ILE A 4 13.81 -12.53 25.92
N VAL A 5 13.24 -12.08 27.04
CA VAL A 5 11.78 -11.96 27.20
C VAL A 5 11.20 -10.71 26.50
N CYS A 6 12.03 -9.75 26.10
CA CYS A 6 11.54 -8.54 25.43
C CYS A 6 11.37 -8.68 23.90
N LEU A 7 11.87 -9.76 23.29
CA LEU A 7 11.87 -9.90 21.83
C LEU A 7 10.57 -10.46 21.24
N PHE A 8 9.73 -11.10 22.06
CA PHE A 8 8.48 -11.71 21.59
C PHE A 8 7.26 -10.76 21.62
N PHE A 9 7.33 -9.61 22.28
CA PHE A 9 6.20 -8.69 22.43
C PHE A 9 6.15 -7.55 21.41
N LEU A 10 7.14 -7.44 20.52
CA LEU A 10 7.20 -6.35 19.52
C LEU A 10 6.36 -6.60 18.25
N VAL A 11 5.71 -7.76 18.13
CA VAL A 11 5.01 -8.17 16.90
C VAL A 11 3.49 -7.96 16.98
N ALA A 12 2.92 -7.68 18.16
CA ALA A 12 1.46 -7.66 18.38
C ALA A 12 0.81 -6.27 18.27
N GLY A 13 1.52 -5.26 17.76
CA GLY A 13 1.11 -3.84 17.83
C GLY A 13 0.92 -3.12 16.50
N LEU A 14 1.04 -3.78 15.33
CA LEU A 14 0.59 -3.17 14.08
C LEU A 14 -0.91 -3.40 13.95
N SER A 15 -1.68 -2.65 14.74
CA SER A 15 -3.05 -2.26 14.39
C SER A 15 -3.03 -1.89 12.92
N SER A 16 -3.49 -2.80 12.06
CA SER A 16 -3.52 -2.61 10.63
C SER A 16 -4.49 -1.45 10.40
N CYS A 17 -3.98 -0.23 10.35
CA CYS A 17 -4.67 0.92 9.78
C CYS A 17 -4.86 0.61 8.30
N ARG A 18 -5.83 -0.28 8.03
CA ARG A 18 -6.39 -0.46 6.71
C ARG A 18 -7.21 0.79 6.47
N LYS A 19 -6.82 1.52 5.44
CA LYS A 19 -7.56 2.68 4.96
C LYS A 19 -7.95 2.35 3.53
N ASN A 20 -9.05 2.93 3.08
CA ASN A 20 -9.37 2.88 1.68
C ASN A 20 -8.39 3.79 0.93
N TYR A 21 -7.66 3.22 -0.02
CA TYR A 21 -6.71 3.94 -0.88
C TYR A 21 -7.20 3.85 -2.32
N VAL A 22 -7.33 4.99 -2.98
CA VAL A 22 -7.61 5.05 -4.41
C VAL A 22 -6.29 4.90 -5.17
N CYS A 23 -6.25 4.00 -6.14
CA CYS A 23 -5.17 3.91 -7.11
C CYS A 23 -5.45 4.85 -8.27
N GLU A 24 -4.54 5.76 -8.53
CA GLU A 24 -4.58 6.67 -9.67
C GLU A 24 -3.52 6.25 -10.68
N CYS A 25 -3.94 6.05 -11.92
CA CYS A 25 -3.08 5.67 -13.05
C CYS A 25 -2.89 6.84 -13.99
N LYS A 26 -1.67 7.04 -14.45
CA LYS A 26 -1.28 8.07 -15.41
C LYS A 26 -0.61 7.43 -16.61
N ASN A 27 -1.11 7.78 -17.79
CA ASN A 27 -0.46 7.51 -19.07
C ASN A 27 -0.15 8.87 -19.73
N SER A 28 0.57 8.85 -20.85
CA SER A 28 0.86 9.98 -21.75
C SER A 28 -0.36 10.84 -22.11
N ASN A 29 -1.56 10.26 -22.13
CA ASN A 29 -2.80 10.95 -22.51
C ASN A 29 -3.57 11.57 -21.33
N ALA A 30 -3.62 10.89 -20.17
CA ALA A 30 -4.49 11.28 -19.07
C ALA A 30 -4.10 10.62 -17.75
N THR A 31 -4.64 11.18 -16.67
CA THR A 31 -4.66 10.59 -15.33
C THR A 31 -6.08 10.16 -15.01
N TYR A 32 -6.28 8.94 -14.51
CA TYR A 32 -7.59 8.37 -14.19
C TYR A 32 -7.55 7.47 -12.95
N PRO A 33 -8.64 7.39 -12.17
CA PRO A 33 -8.75 6.44 -11.07
C PRO A 33 -8.89 5.02 -11.63
N ALA A 34 -8.04 4.09 -11.17
CA ALA A 34 -8.01 2.70 -11.64
C ALA A 34 -8.64 1.70 -10.65
N GLY A 35 -9.01 2.16 -9.46
CA GLY A 35 -9.72 1.36 -8.47
C GLY A 35 -9.41 1.81 -7.06
N GLU A 36 -10.06 1.17 -6.10
CA GLU A 36 -9.86 1.43 -4.67
C GLU A 36 -9.53 0.12 -3.95
N ILE A 37 -8.71 0.21 -2.90
CA ILE A 37 -8.32 -0.95 -2.11
C ILE A 37 -8.25 -0.59 -0.63
N GLU A 38 -8.92 -1.38 0.20
CA GLU A 38 -8.80 -1.28 1.65
C GLU A 38 -7.63 -2.14 2.15
N ALA A 39 -6.49 -1.50 2.34
CA ALA A 39 -5.28 -2.19 2.78
C ALA A 39 -4.38 -1.25 3.61
N THR A 40 -3.26 -1.78 4.10
CA THR A 40 -2.20 -0.91 4.62
C THR A 40 -1.56 -0.14 3.47
N ARG A 41 -1.04 1.08 3.74
CA ARG A 41 -0.39 1.92 2.72
C ARG A 41 0.63 1.15 1.87
N SER A 42 1.44 0.30 2.49
CA SER A 42 2.46 -0.50 1.78
C SER A 42 1.84 -1.53 0.84
N LYS A 43 0.75 -2.19 1.25
CA LYS A 43 0.02 -3.14 0.40
C LYS A 43 -0.74 -2.43 -0.72
N ALA A 44 -1.40 -1.32 -0.43
CA ALA A 44 -2.08 -0.50 -1.43
C ALA A 44 -1.09 0.04 -2.48
N LYS A 45 0.08 0.53 -2.05
CA LYS A 45 1.14 0.97 -2.98
C LYS A 45 1.61 -0.17 -3.87
N LYS A 46 1.84 -1.36 -3.32
CA LYS A 46 2.23 -2.53 -4.12
C LYS A 46 1.14 -2.90 -5.13
N TYR A 47 -0.12 -2.96 -4.68
CA TYR A 47 -1.26 -3.22 -5.55
C TYR A 47 -1.38 -2.20 -6.68
N CYS A 48 -1.33 -0.90 -6.39
CA CYS A 48 -1.35 0.12 -7.43
C CYS A 48 -0.13 0.02 -8.36
N GLN A 49 1.05 -0.35 -7.85
CA GLN A 49 2.22 -0.57 -8.70
C GLN A 49 2.08 -1.80 -9.60
N ASP A 50 1.45 -2.89 -9.13
CA ASP A 50 1.15 -4.07 -9.92
C ASP A 50 0.16 -3.76 -11.07
N LEU A 51 -0.69 -2.73 -10.92
CA LEU A 51 -1.54 -2.21 -12.00
C LEU A 51 -0.76 -1.39 -13.05
N SER A 52 0.49 -1.01 -12.77
CA SER A 52 1.31 -0.25 -13.71
C SER A 52 1.79 -1.14 -14.86
N THR A 53 1.72 -0.64 -16.08
CA THR A 53 2.25 -1.29 -17.28
C THR A 53 3.44 -0.49 -17.83
N ALA A 54 3.93 -0.85 -19.01
CA ALA A 54 5.01 -0.12 -19.68
C ALA A 54 4.62 1.36 -19.88
N ASP A 55 3.42 1.61 -20.40
CA ASP A 55 2.92 2.94 -20.78
C ASP A 55 2.09 3.63 -19.68
N THR A 56 1.62 2.89 -18.67
CA THR A 56 0.77 3.43 -17.60
C THR A 56 1.43 3.28 -16.24
N LYS A 57 1.58 4.38 -15.50
CA LYS A 57 2.14 4.40 -14.13
C LYS A 57 1.04 4.67 -13.12
N CYS A 58 0.90 3.77 -12.16
CA CYS A 58 -0.17 3.79 -11.18
C CYS A 58 0.39 3.92 -9.75
N ASN A 59 -0.23 4.76 -8.93
CA ASN A 59 0.20 5.01 -7.55
C ASN A 59 -1.01 5.30 -6.65
N ILE A 60 -0.82 5.22 -5.34
CA ILE A 60 -1.85 5.65 -4.39
C ILE A 60 -2.07 7.17 -4.51
N GLN A 61 -3.34 7.57 -4.63
CA GLN A 61 -3.75 8.97 -4.52
C GLN A 61 -3.48 9.43 -3.08
N GLN A 62 -2.72 10.51 -2.92
CA GLN A 62 -2.29 11.02 -1.61
C GLN A 62 -3.23 12.06 -1.04
#